data_AF-A0A7V9VE37-F1
#
_entry.id   AF-A0A7V9VE37-F1
#
_cell.length_a   1.000
_cell.length_b   1.000
_cell.length_c   1.000
_cell.angle_alpha   90.00
_cell.angle_beta   90.00
_cell.angle_gamma   90.00
#
_symmetry.space_group_name_H-M   'P 1'
#
loop_
_entity.id
_entity.type
_entity.pdbx_description
1 polymer ?
#
loop_
_entity_poly.entity_id
_entity_poly.type
_entity_poly.pdbx_seq_one_letter_code
_entity_poly.pdbx_strand_id
1 'polypeptide(L)'
;MHANATFPHPAYARWVLEPGFAAAQRLLFPHMIAANEAHTLMLAATGIIPPAQAADLLAANREVAAGGADAFTYAPAVEDLFFAVESRLIELAGPDAGGNLQIARSRNDLDAVMCRLFLRDRLLVIRRSVVGLRTVLLDLAES
;
A
#
# COMPACT_ATOMS: atom_id res chain seq x y z
N MET A 1 -20.25 -7.88 37.24
CA MET A 1 -19.14 -8.48 36.47
C MET A 1 -19.34 -8.05 35.02
N HIS A 2 -18.83 -6.87 34.66
CA HIS A 2 -19.02 -6.34 33.29
C HIS A 2 -18.16 -7.16 32.33
N ALA A 3 -18.79 -7.66 31.27
CA ALA A 3 -18.14 -8.45 30.23
C ALA A 3 -16.90 -7.69 29.74
N ASN A 4 -15.77 -8.40 29.73
CA ASN A 4 -14.48 -7.94 29.28
C ASN A 4 -14.60 -7.55 27.80
N ALA A 5 -14.89 -6.28 27.51
CA ALA A 5 -15.01 -5.77 26.15
C ALA A 5 -13.63 -5.84 25.50
N THR A 6 -13.36 -6.92 24.79
CA THR A 6 -12.09 -7.11 24.08
C THR A 6 -12.01 -6.05 22.99
N PHE A 7 -10.93 -5.27 22.97
CA PHE A 7 -10.66 -4.32 21.90
C PHE A 7 -9.94 -5.03 20.75
N PRO A 8 -10.32 -4.77 19.48
CA PRO A 8 -11.52 -4.04 19.07
C PRO A 8 -12.80 -4.84 19.32
N HIS A 9 -13.91 -4.14 19.56
CA HIS A 9 -15.21 -4.79 19.70
C HIS A 9 -15.51 -5.65 18.45
N PRO A 10 -16.02 -6.89 18.57
CA PRO A 10 -16.20 -7.80 17.43
C PRO A 10 -17.01 -7.22 16.27
N ALA A 11 -18.02 -6.40 16.55
CA ALA A 11 -18.78 -5.72 15.51
C ALA A 11 -17.94 -4.69 14.74
N TYR A 12 -17.05 -3.95 15.42
CA TYR A 12 -16.18 -2.99 14.77
C TYR A 12 -15.12 -3.69 13.90
N ALA A 13 -14.53 -4.76 14.42
CA ALA A 13 -13.61 -5.61 13.67
C ALA A 13 -14.25 -6.14 12.37
N ARG A 14 -15.44 -6.75 12.48
CA ARG A 14 -16.14 -7.39 11.35
C ARG A 14 -16.66 -6.41 10.31
N TRP A 15 -17.20 -5.26 10.74
CA TRP A 15 -17.92 -4.37 9.85
C TRP A 15 -17.11 -3.16 9.37
N VAL A 16 -15.97 -2.87 10.00
CA VAL A 16 -15.14 -1.70 9.65
C VAL A 16 -13.71 -2.12 9.30
N LEU A 17 -13.00 -2.77 10.23
CA LEU A 17 -11.57 -3.03 10.07
C LEU A 17 -11.29 -4.11 9.02
N GLU A 18 -11.95 -5.27 9.11
CA GLU A 18 -11.74 -6.38 8.17
C GLU A 18 -12.07 -5.99 6.72
N PRO A 19 -13.21 -5.34 6.41
CA PRO A 19 -13.48 -4.88 5.04
C PRO A 19 -12.48 -3.82 4.56
N GLY A 20 -12.05 -2.92 5.45
CA GLY A 20 -11.05 -1.89 5.14
C GLY A 20 -9.70 -2.51 4.79
N PHE A 21 -9.24 -3.45 5.61
CA PHE A 21 -8.03 -4.23 5.36
C PHE A 21 -8.09 -4.97 4.03
N ALA A 22 -9.17 -5.72 3.77
CA ALA A 22 -9.34 -6.49 2.54
C ALA A 22 -9.41 -5.59 1.29
N ALA A 23 -10.04 -4.41 1.40
CA ALA A 23 -10.07 -3.44 0.32
C ALA A 23 -8.67 -2.89 0.03
N ALA A 24 -7.92 -2.48 1.07
CA ALA A 24 -6.56 -1.99 0.91
C ALA A 24 -5.63 -3.06 0.32
N GLN A 25 -5.75 -4.30 0.79
CA GLN A 25 -4.95 -5.43 0.32
C GLN A 25 -5.16 -5.66 -1.18
N ARG A 26 -6.43 -5.72 -1.60
CA ARG A 26 -6.79 -6.00 -2.99
C ARG A 26 -6.51 -4.82 -3.94
N LEU A 27 -6.66 -3.58 -3.46
CA LEU A 27 -6.69 -2.41 -4.34
C LEU A 27 -5.45 -1.54 -4.26
N LEU A 28 -4.80 -1.45 -3.09
CA LEU A 28 -3.80 -0.42 -2.79
C LEU A 28 -2.41 -0.98 -2.49
N PHE A 29 -2.27 -2.28 -2.19
CA PHE A 29 -0.98 -2.90 -1.90
C PHE A 29 0.14 -2.56 -2.91
N PRO A 30 -0.02 -2.75 -4.24
CA PRO A 30 1.05 -2.41 -5.19
C PRO A 30 1.40 -0.91 -5.19
N HIS A 31 0.41 -0.04 -4.94
CA HIS A 31 0.62 1.40 -4.86
C HIS A 31 1.34 1.81 -3.56
N MET A 32 1.09 1.10 -2.47
CA MET A 32 1.81 1.27 -1.21
C MET A 32 3.29 0.91 -1.36
N ILE A 33 3.60 -0.21 -2.01
CA ILE A 33 4.99 -0.63 -2.28
C ILE A 33 5.72 0.43 -3.11
N ALA A 34 5.08 0.93 -4.18
CA ALA A 34 5.66 1.98 -5.01
C ALA A 34 5.87 3.29 -4.25
N ALA A 35 4.92 3.67 -3.38
CA ALA A 35 5.03 4.85 -2.54
C ALA A 35 6.14 4.70 -1.48
N ASN A 36 6.29 3.51 -0.88
CA ASN A 36 7.38 3.20 0.05
C ASN A 36 8.73 3.32 -0.63
N GLU A 37 8.91 2.71 -1.81
CA GLU A 37 10.15 2.80 -2.58
C GLU A 37 10.52 4.26 -2.91
N ALA A 38 9.56 5.03 -3.44
CA ALA A 38 9.77 6.43 -3.76
C ALA A 38 10.13 7.27 -2.50
N HIS A 39 9.48 7.01 -1.38
CA HIS A 39 9.73 7.71 -0.12
C HIS A 39 11.11 7.36 0.45
N THR A 40 11.50 6.08 0.47
CA THR A 40 12.84 5.65 0.90
C THR A 40 13.94 6.31 0.07
N LEU A 41 13.78 6.37 -1.26
CA LEU A 41 14.73 7.04 -2.13
C LEU A 41 14.83 8.54 -1.82
N MET A 42 13.69 9.20 -1.55
CA MET A 42 13.67 10.62 -1.15
C MET A 42 14.37 10.85 0.19
N LEU A 43 14.11 10.02 1.21
CA LEU A 43 14.77 10.13 2.52
C LEU A 43 16.29 10.01 2.41
N ALA A 44 16.77 9.11 1.56
CA ALA A 44 18.20 8.94 1.30
C ALA A 44 18.79 10.14 0.52
N ALA A 45 18.12 10.58 -0.53
CA ALA A 45 18.57 11.69 -1.38
C ALA A 45 18.63 13.03 -0.63
N THR A 46 17.79 13.20 0.39
CA THR A 46 17.77 14.39 1.26
C THR A 46 18.68 14.27 2.48
N GLY A 47 19.34 13.12 2.68
CA GLY A 47 20.23 12.88 3.82
C GLY A 47 19.51 12.72 5.16
N ILE A 48 18.19 12.49 5.16
CA ILE A 48 17.41 12.24 6.38
C ILE A 48 17.75 10.86 6.97
N ILE A 49 18.02 9.89 6.09
CA ILE A 49 18.50 8.56 6.50
C ILE A 49 19.83 8.22 5.80
N PRO A 50 20.71 7.42 6.44
CA PRO A 50 21.93 6.94 5.81
C PRO A 50 21.66 6.06 4.56
N PRO A 51 22.51 6.11 3.52
CA PRO A 51 22.37 5.27 2.34
C PRO A 51 22.31 3.77 2.63
N ALA A 52 23.03 3.30 3.66
CA ALA A 52 22.98 1.90 4.10
C ALA A 52 21.58 1.49 4.58
N GLN A 53 20.97 2.29 5.45
CA GLN A 53 19.60 2.03 5.93
C GLN A 53 18.57 2.11 4.80
N ALA A 54 18.77 3.03 3.84
CA ALA A 54 17.93 3.10 2.66
C ALA A 54 18.04 1.83 1.80
N ALA A 55 19.24 1.28 1.64
CA ALA A 55 19.46 0.03 0.91
C ALA A 55 18.77 -1.16 1.59
N ASP A 56 18.89 -1.26 2.92
CA ASP A 56 18.23 -2.31 3.71
C ASP A 56 16.69 -2.21 3.60
N LEU A 57 16.15 -1.00 3.70
CA LEU A 57 14.71 -0.75 3.58
C LEU A 57 14.18 -1.02 2.17
N LEU A 58 14.94 -0.68 1.12
CA LEU A 58 14.58 -1.02 -0.26
C LEU A 58 14.62 -2.53 -0.52
N ALA A 59 15.58 -3.24 0.06
CA ALA A 59 15.64 -4.69 -0.02
C ALA A 59 14.44 -5.33 0.67
N ALA A 60 14.10 -4.88 1.89
CA ALA A 60 12.91 -5.33 2.61
C ALA A 60 11.61 -5.03 1.84
N ASN A 61 11.46 -3.83 1.27
CA ASN A 61 10.28 -3.47 0.49
C ASN A 61 10.13 -4.34 -0.77
N ARG A 62 11.24 -4.73 -1.42
CA ARG A 62 11.23 -5.69 -2.53
C ARG A 62 10.84 -7.10 -2.10
N GLU A 63 11.29 -7.55 -0.93
CA GLU A 63 10.88 -8.85 -0.39
C GLU A 63 9.38 -8.86 -0.07
N VAL A 64 8.87 -7.81 0.57
CA VAL A 64 7.43 -7.64 0.81
C VAL A 64 6.65 -7.66 -0.50
N ALA A 65 7.13 -6.94 -1.52
CA ALA A 65 6.51 -6.92 -2.84
C ALA A 65 6.47 -8.33 -3.48
N ALA A 66 7.55 -9.11 -3.34
CA ALA A 66 7.67 -10.46 -3.87
C ALA A 66 6.75 -11.47 -3.15
N GLY A 67 6.52 -11.29 -1.84
CA GLY A 67 5.54 -12.08 -1.08
C GLY A 67 4.09 -11.83 -1.51
N GLY A 68 3.83 -10.67 -2.12
CA GLY A 68 2.50 -10.31 -2.61
C GLY A 68 1.53 -9.93 -1.49
N ALA A 69 0.36 -9.43 -1.89
CA ALA A 69 -0.64 -8.95 -0.94
C ALA A 69 -1.20 -10.09 -0.06
N ASP A 70 -1.28 -11.31 -0.60
CA ASP A 70 -1.85 -12.49 0.08
C ASP A 70 -0.99 -12.99 1.25
N ALA A 71 0.26 -12.53 1.38
CA ALA A 71 1.08 -12.80 2.55
C ALA A 71 0.55 -12.15 3.84
N PHE A 72 -0.35 -11.16 3.72
CA PHE A 72 -0.91 -10.43 4.85
C PHE A 72 -2.32 -10.94 5.17
N THR A 73 -2.50 -11.50 6.37
CA THR A 73 -3.83 -11.92 6.85
C THR A 73 -4.35 -10.90 7.85
N TYR A 74 -5.62 -10.52 7.73
CA TYR A 74 -6.26 -9.66 8.72
C TYR A 74 -6.25 -10.31 10.11
N ALA A 75 -5.80 -9.56 11.11
CA ALA A 75 -5.86 -9.93 12.51
C ALA A 75 -6.51 -8.78 13.30
N PRO A 76 -7.47 -9.03 14.21
CA PRO A 76 -8.16 -7.95 14.93
C PRO A 76 -7.25 -7.03 15.74
N ALA A 77 -6.05 -7.47 16.10
CA ALA A 77 -5.06 -6.67 16.80
C ALA A 77 -4.35 -5.62 15.91
N VAL A 78 -4.52 -5.71 14.58
CA VAL A 78 -3.92 -4.81 13.60
C VAL A 78 -5.03 -3.96 12.97
N GLU A 79 -4.91 -2.64 13.05
CA GLU A 79 -5.94 -1.70 12.60
C GLU A 79 -6.21 -1.81 11.10
N ASP A 80 -5.14 -1.81 10.29
CA ASP A 80 -5.22 -1.84 8.83
C ASP A 80 -3.99 -2.52 8.19
N LEU A 81 -3.98 -2.60 6.86
CA LEU A 81 -2.88 -3.22 6.12
C LEU A 81 -1.55 -2.47 6.28
N PHE A 82 -1.59 -1.15 6.49
CA PHE A 82 -0.38 -0.34 6.60
C PHE A 82 0.46 -0.80 7.78
N PHE A 83 -0.14 -1.02 8.95
CA PHE A 83 0.58 -1.51 10.12
C PHE A 83 1.14 -2.92 9.94
N ALA A 84 0.44 -3.77 9.18
CA ALA A 84 0.94 -5.12 8.87
C ALA A 84 2.19 -5.05 7.97
N VAL A 85 2.17 -4.19 6.95
CA VAL A 85 3.32 -3.97 6.06
C VAL A 85 4.47 -3.30 6.80
N GLU A 86 4.19 -2.29 7.62
CA GLU A 86 5.20 -1.63 8.47
C GLU A 86 5.90 -2.61 9.40
N SER A 87 5.13 -3.44 10.11
CA SER A 87 5.68 -4.46 11.01
C SER A 87 6.59 -5.41 10.25
N ARG A 88 6.17 -5.85 9.06
CA ARG A 88 6.98 -6.73 8.22
C ARG A 88 8.26 -6.05 7.71
N LEU A 89 8.21 -4.76 7.37
CA LEU A 89 9.39 -3.99 6.97
C LEU A 89 10.38 -3.85 8.14
N ILE A 90 9.89 -3.63 9.35
CA ILE A 90 10.72 -3.57 10.57
C ILE A 90 11.36 -4.93 10.87
N GLU A 91 10.61 -6.03 10.73
CA GLU A 91 11.15 -7.39 10.91
C GLU A 91 12.31 -7.68 9.94
N LEU A 92 12.22 -7.18 8.70
CA LEU A 92 13.19 -7.46 7.64
C LEU A 92 14.40 -6.52 7.64
N ALA A 93 14.17 -5.21 7.80
CA ALA A 93 15.21 -4.20 7.75
C ALA A 93 15.79 -3.86 9.15
N GLY A 94 15.20 -4.39 10.21
CA GLY A 94 15.49 -3.99 11.59
C GLY A 94 14.74 -2.72 12.02
N PRO A 95 14.64 -2.47 13.33
CA PRO A 95 13.86 -1.37 13.89
C PRO A 95 14.36 0.01 13.46
N ASP A 96 15.67 0.17 13.29
CA ASP A 96 16.27 1.46 12.90
C ASP A 96 15.91 1.80 11.44
N ALA A 97 16.24 0.94 10.48
CA ALA A 97 15.96 1.21 9.06
C ALA A 97 14.46 1.13 8.74
N GLY A 98 13.76 0.11 9.26
CA GLY A 98 12.32 -0.10 9.04
C GLY A 98 11.47 1.03 9.63
N GLY A 99 11.75 1.43 10.87
CA GLY A 99 11.01 2.50 11.55
C GLY A 99 11.21 3.87 10.89
N ASN A 100 12.38 4.10 10.28
CA ASN A 100 12.70 5.36 9.61
C ASN A 100 11.86 5.64 8.36
N LEU A 101 11.17 4.64 7.79
CA LEU A 101 10.28 4.84 6.64
C LEU A 101 9.17 5.88 6.90
N GLN A 102 8.78 6.07 8.16
CA GLN A 102 7.70 7.01 8.50
C GLN A 102 8.14 8.46 8.66
N ILE A 103 9.45 8.72 8.65
CA ILE A 103 9.96 10.08 8.82
C ILE A 103 9.43 10.98 7.69
N ALA A 104 8.96 12.17 8.07
CA ALA A 104 8.43 13.18 7.14
C ALA A 104 7.22 12.71 6.29
N ARG A 105 6.46 11.71 6.77
CA ARG A 105 5.26 11.19 6.10
C ARG A 105 4.13 11.02 7.09
N SER A 106 2.90 11.36 6.67
CA SER A 106 1.68 10.99 7.42
C SER A 106 0.92 9.88 6.70
N ARG A 107 0.09 9.13 7.45
CA ARG A 107 -0.81 8.13 6.86
C ARG A 107 -1.80 8.77 5.88
N ASN A 108 -2.34 9.94 6.19
CA ASN A 108 -3.29 10.64 5.33
C ASN A 108 -2.68 11.01 3.97
N ASP A 109 -1.42 11.43 3.95
CA ASP A 109 -0.72 11.73 2.71
C ASP A 109 -0.48 10.47 1.89
N LEU A 110 -0.08 9.37 2.54
CA LEU A 110 0.11 8.07 1.90
C LEU A 110 -1.20 7.56 1.29
N ASP A 111 -2.31 7.60 2.02
CA ASP A 111 -3.63 7.21 1.53
C ASP A 111 -4.02 8.01 0.28
N ALA A 112 -3.78 9.33 0.31
CA ALA A 112 -4.07 10.20 -0.80
C ALA A 112 -3.18 9.92 -2.03
N VAL A 113 -1.92 9.52 -1.83
CA VAL A 113 -1.02 9.07 -2.91
C VAL A 113 -1.49 7.74 -3.49
N MET A 114 -1.75 6.74 -2.64
CA MET A 114 -2.19 5.41 -3.08
C MET A 114 -3.49 5.49 -3.88
N CYS A 115 -4.47 6.27 -3.40
CA CYS A 115 -5.73 6.48 -4.11
C CYS A 115 -5.51 7.11 -5.49
N ARG A 116 -4.66 8.14 -5.59
CA ARG A 116 -4.35 8.78 -6.89
C ARG A 116 -3.64 7.83 -7.85
N LEU A 117 -2.69 7.03 -7.39
CA LEU A 117 -1.99 6.05 -8.22
C LEU A 117 -2.94 4.96 -8.71
N PHE A 118 -3.79 4.43 -7.82
CA PHE A 118 -4.83 3.47 -8.18
C PHE A 118 -5.78 4.01 -9.25
N LEU A 119 -6.31 5.22 -9.04
CA LEU A 119 -7.22 5.86 -9.99
C LEU A 119 -6.54 6.14 -11.33
N ARG A 120 -5.27 6.59 -11.32
CA ARG A 120 -4.49 6.79 -12.54
C ARG A 120 -4.41 5.51 -13.36
N ASP A 121 -4.09 4.38 -12.74
CA ASP A 121 -3.95 3.11 -13.45
C ASP A 121 -5.29 2.65 -14.03
N ARG A 122 -6.41 2.86 -13.32
CA ARG A 122 -7.76 2.59 -13.82
C ARG A 122 -8.14 3.50 -14.99
N LEU A 123 -7.82 4.79 -14.91
CA LEU A 123 -8.04 5.75 -15.99
C LEU A 123 -7.27 5.37 -17.26
N LEU A 124 -6.02 4.89 -17.12
CA LEU A 124 -5.23 4.43 -18.26
C LEU A 124 -5.85 3.20 -18.94
N VAL A 125 -6.45 2.28 -18.19
CA VAL A 125 -7.20 1.14 -18.75
C VAL A 125 -8.43 1.64 -19.51
N ILE A 126 -9.26 2.48 -18.89
CA ILE A 126 -10.49 3.02 -19.50
C ILE A 126 -10.15 3.76 -20.79
N ARG A 127 -9.11 4.62 -20.77
CA ARG A 127 -8.64 5.34 -21.95
C ARG A 127 -8.30 4.40 -23.10
N ARG A 128 -7.55 3.32 -22.83
CA ARG A 128 -7.21 2.33 -23.87
C ARG A 128 -8.45 1.67 -24.45
N SER A 129 -9.41 1.29 -23.61
CA SER A 129 -10.67 0.67 -24.08
C SER A 129 -11.49 1.63 -24.94
N VAL A 130 -11.59 2.90 -24.56
CA VAL A 130 -12.31 3.92 -25.33
C VAL A 130 -11.64 4.15 -26.69
N VAL A 131 -10.30 4.26 -26.72
CA VAL A 131 -9.55 4.39 -27.98
C VAL A 131 -9.75 3.16 -28.86
N GLY A 132 -9.68 1.96 -28.29
CA GLY A 132 -9.89 0.71 -29.03
C GLY A 132 -11.29 0.63 -29.64
N LEU A 133 -12.32 0.95 -28.86
CA LEU A 133 -13.70 1.01 -29.36
C LEU A 133 -13.84 2.03 -30.50
N ARG A 134 -13.27 3.22 -30.34
CA ARG A 134 -13.28 4.26 -31.39
C ARG A 134 -12.63 3.75 -32.68
N THR A 135 -11.50 3.06 -32.60
CA THR A 135 -10.83 2.48 -33.78
C THR A 135 -11.75 1.51 -34.51
N VAL A 136 -12.34 0.54 -33.79
CA VAL A 136 -13.26 -0.45 -34.39
C VAL A 136 -14.46 0.22 -35.07
N LEU A 137 -15.01 1.29 -34.48
CA LEU A 137 -16.13 2.02 -35.07
C LEU A 137 -15.73 2.77 -36.35
N LEU A 138 -14.50 3.29 -36.43
CA LEU A 138 -13.99 3.94 -37.64
C LEU A 138 -13.76 2.92 -38.76
N ASP A 139 -13.13 1.78 -38.44
CA ASP A 139 -12.89 0.71 -39.41
C ASP A 139 -14.20 0.20 -40.03
N LEU A 140 -15.26 0.07 -39.21
CA LEU A 140 -16.59 -0.33 -39.68
C LEU A 140 -17.25 0.73 -40.59
N ALA A 141 -17.00 2.01 -40.34
CA ALA A 141 -17.60 3.09 -41.13
C ALA A 141 -16.94 3.27 -42.50
N GLU A 142 -15.67 2.85 -42.64
CA GLU A 142 -14.91 2.87 -43.90
C GLU A 142 -15.10 1.59 -44.75
N SER A 143 -15.71 0.55 -44.18
CA SER A 143 -16.03 -0.73 -44.85
C SER A 143 -17.37 -0.68 -45.59
#